data_AF-A0A9N8H9T6-F1
#
_entry.id   AF-A0A9N8H9T6-F1
#
_cell.length_a   1.000
_cell.length_b   1.000
_cell.length_c   1.000
_cell.angle_alpha   90.00
_cell.angle_beta   90.00
_cell.angle_gamma   90.00
#
_symmetry.space_group_name_H-M   'P 1'
#
loop_
_entity.id
_entity.type
_entity.pdbx_description
1 polymer ?
#
loop_
_entity_poly.entity_id
_entity_poly.type
_entity_poly.pdbx_seq_one_letter_code
_entity_poly.pdbx_strand_id
1 'polypeptide(L)'
;MSGTLDDDAPVEGAAINEAESTADLGVRVCMVAANKLSAANIPACSIRPYCLFVAWNGVLTLVYEGFPPSLIQAKEIMSSSIPNLKKENFGSKWPKSTLAAVFDTAPEMTLAELTRLKDICDTYSQRIQSGNNQEEKAKTDSAISMDIGKISVVEYDCRSLEKLQSRVDVSLACHGHSPAGPSDEQQAIVQSVVNEWSTDLSNYLPKVNAPGSRMTSYRQPMSGATCVTFLEMPESLRQILVEFRIAVDLEFPGRYSWLAEKSWHCTLRSLDTTTASR
;
A
#
# COMPACT_ATOMS: atom_id res chain seq x y z
N MET A 1 -0.97 -89.22 11.41
CA MET A 1 0.46 -89.05 11.04
C MET A 1 0.53 -87.89 10.06
N SER A 2 1.44 -86.93 10.31
CA SER A 2 1.85 -85.76 9.50
C SER A 2 0.74 -84.84 8.99
N GLY A 3 0.64 -83.57 9.44
CA GLY A 3 1.46 -82.43 8.99
C GLY A 3 0.80 -81.83 7.73
N THR A 4 0.53 -80.53 7.55
CA THR A 4 1.08 -79.27 8.05
C THR A 4 0.10 -78.14 7.64
N LEU A 5 0.04 -77.09 8.45
CA LEU A 5 -0.13 -75.65 8.17
C LEU A 5 -0.70 -75.20 6.81
N ASP A 6 -1.71 -74.33 6.84
CA ASP A 6 -1.50 -72.92 6.48
C ASP A 6 -2.68 -72.02 6.91
N ASP A 7 -2.30 -70.90 7.51
CA ASP A 7 -3.09 -69.71 7.84
C ASP A 7 -3.58 -69.02 6.56
N ASP A 8 -4.84 -68.61 6.52
CA ASP A 8 -5.28 -67.50 5.67
C ASP A 8 -6.54 -66.86 6.28
N ALA A 9 -6.30 -65.92 7.19
CA ALA A 9 -7.30 -64.96 7.63
C ALA A 9 -7.47 -63.89 6.55
N PRO A 10 -8.70 -63.48 6.20
CA PRO A 10 -8.92 -62.40 5.25
C PRO A 10 -8.43 -61.07 5.85
N VAL A 11 -7.47 -60.46 5.16
CA VAL A 11 -6.90 -59.15 5.41
C VAL A 11 -8.01 -58.11 5.58
N GLU A 12 -8.04 -57.46 6.74
CA GLU A 12 -8.76 -56.22 6.98
C GLU A 12 -8.37 -55.20 5.91
N GLY A 13 -9.30 -54.93 4.99
CA GLY A 13 -9.22 -53.79 4.10
C GLY A 13 -9.31 -52.53 4.95
N ALA A 14 -8.14 -51.98 5.30
CA ALA A 14 -8.04 -50.60 5.73
C ALA A 14 -8.66 -49.73 4.64
N ALA A 15 -9.87 -49.24 4.90
CA ALA A 15 -10.40 -48.08 4.22
C ALA A 15 -9.43 -46.94 4.52
N ILE A 16 -8.45 -46.75 3.63
CA ILE A 16 -7.67 -45.53 3.57
C ILE A 16 -8.72 -44.47 3.27
N ASN A 17 -9.07 -43.70 4.30
CA ASN A 17 -9.86 -42.50 4.16
C ASN A 17 -9.13 -41.61 3.14
N GLU A 18 -9.56 -41.65 1.88
CA GLU A 18 -9.39 -40.56 0.92
C GLU A 18 -10.25 -39.37 1.38
N ALA A 19 -9.99 -38.91 2.60
CA ALA A 19 -10.10 -37.52 2.95
C ALA A 19 -8.72 -36.91 2.73
N GLU A 20 -8.21 -37.01 1.49
CA GLU A 20 -7.23 -36.06 1.00
C GLU A 20 -7.93 -34.69 0.98
N SER A 21 -7.79 -34.05 2.14
CA SER A 21 -7.88 -32.64 2.39
C SER A 21 -7.72 -31.83 1.10
N THR A 22 -8.84 -31.25 0.66
CA THR A 22 -8.88 -30.16 -0.32
C THR A 22 -8.12 -28.89 0.12
N ALA A 23 -7.32 -28.96 1.19
CA ALA A 23 -6.48 -27.87 1.67
C ALA A 23 -5.14 -27.72 0.92
N ASP A 24 -4.75 -28.66 0.06
CA ASP A 24 -3.41 -28.67 -0.54
C ASP A 24 -3.31 -28.15 -2.00
N LEU A 25 -4.44 -27.71 -2.59
CA LEU A 25 -4.45 -26.99 -3.88
C LEU A 25 -4.67 -25.48 -3.75
N GLY A 26 -4.87 -24.98 -2.54
CA GLY A 26 -4.97 -23.56 -2.24
C GLY A 26 -3.58 -22.94 -2.12
N VAL A 27 -2.83 -22.81 -3.21
CA VAL A 27 -1.57 -22.07 -3.15
C VAL A 27 -1.91 -20.65 -2.67
N ARG A 28 -1.51 -20.33 -1.42
CA ARG A 28 -1.76 -19.02 -0.83
C ARG A 28 -1.25 -17.97 -1.81
N VAL A 29 -2.13 -17.10 -2.29
CA VAL A 29 -1.82 -16.09 -3.31
C VAL A 29 -0.57 -15.29 -2.95
N CYS A 30 -0.35 -15.05 -1.66
CA CYS A 30 0.83 -14.41 -1.13
C CYS A 30 2.13 -15.18 -1.39
N MET A 31 2.13 -16.51 -1.25
CA MET A 31 3.29 -17.36 -1.54
C MET A 31 3.61 -17.38 -3.03
N VAL A 32 2.59 -17.45 -3.90
CA VAL A 32 2.81 -17.33 -5.35
C VAL A 32 3.46 -15.99 -5.69
N ALA A 33 2.88 -14.89 -5.18
CA ALA A 33 3.39 -13.55 -5.42
C ALA A 33 4.83 -13.40 -4.92
N ALA A 34 5.11 -13.81 -3.68
CA ALA A 34 6.44 -13.73 -3.09
C ALA A 34 7.47 -14.52 -3.92
N ASN A 35 7.18 -15.78 -4.26
CA ASN A 35 8.09 -16.60 -5.06
C ASN A 35 8.39 -15.99 -6.44
N LYS A 36 7.36 -15.45 -7.11
CA LYS A 36 7.51 -14.82 -8.44
C LYS A 36 8.32 -13.53 -8.37
N LEU A 37 8.08 -12.71 -7.36
CA LEU A 37 8.83 -11.48 -7.13
C LEU A 37 10.29 -11.77 -6.77
N SER A 38 10.54 -12.75 -5.89
CA SER A 38 11.90 -13.18 -5.53
C SER A 38 12.68 -13.70 -6.73
N ALA A 39 12.05 -14.52 -7.58
CA ALA A 39 12.70 -15.08 -8.76
C ALA A 39 13.02 -14.04 -9.85
N ALA A 40 12.31 -12.91 -9.86
CA ALA A 40 12.46 -11.88 -10.88
C ALA A 40 13.69 -10.98 -10.69
N ASN A 41 14.36 -11.04 -9.54
CA ASN A 41 15.56 -10.25 -9.23
C ASN A 41 15.37 -8.74 -9.53
N ILE A 42 14.26 -8.19 -9.05
CA ILE A 42 13.86 -6.80 -9.30
C ILE A 42 14.87 -5.85 -8.63
N PRO A 43 15.42 -4.84 -9.33
CA PRO A 43 16.38 -3.89 -8.74
C PRO A 43 15.76 -3.06 -7.61
N ALA A 44 16.56 -2.80 -6.57
CA ALA A 44 16.22 -1.81 -5.55
C ALA A 44 16.01 -0.43 -6.21
N CYS A 45 15.11 0.36 -5.64
CA CYS A 45 14.73 1.66 -6.19
C CYS A 45 14.54 2.67 -5.08
N SER A 46 14.20 3.91 -5.42
CA SER A 46 13.75 4.90 -4.45
C SER A 46 12.44 5.53 -4.87
N ILE A 47 11.70 6.05 -3.89
CA ILE A 47 10.52 6.88 -4.13
C ILE A 47 10.74 8.24 -3.46
N ARG A 48 10.25 9.30 -4.10
CA ARG A 48 10.35 10.67 -3.59
C ARG A 48 8.97 11.20 -3.20
N PRO A 49 8.80 11.71 -1.97
CA PRO A 49 7.57 12.38 -1.57
C PRO A 49 7.39 13.65 -2.41
N TYR A 50 6.16 13.85 -2.87
CA TYR A 50 5.79 14.94 -3.78
C TYR A 50 4.96 16.01 -3.08
N CYS A 51 3.84 15.61 -2.47
CA CYS A 51 2.95 16.53 -1.77
C CYS A 51 2.05 15.81 -0.76
N LEU A 52 1.42 16.61 0.10
CA LEU A 52 0.30 16.23 0.96
C LEU A 52 -1.01 16.57 0.24
N PHE A 53 -1.96 15.64 0.29
CA PHE A 53 -3.16 15.69 -0.54
C PHE A 53 -4.36 15.14 0.23
N VAL A 54 -5.52 15.79 0.07
CA VAL A 54 -6.81 15.28 0.54
C VAL A 54 -7.46 14.48 -0.57
N ALA A 55 -7.41 13.16 -0.46
CA ALA A 55 -8.10 12.28 -1.38
C ALA A 55 -9.62 12.30 -1.17
N TRP A 56 -10.33 11.64 -2.08
CA TRP A 56 -11.78 11.41 -1.95
C TRP A 56 -12.10 10.82 -0.57
N ASN A 57 -13.32 11.06 -0.10
CA ASN A 57 -13.78 10.74 1.25
C ASN A 57 -13.01 11.46 2.37
N GLY A 58 -12.22 12.48 2.04
CA GLY A 58 -11.47 13.29 3.00
C GLY A 58 -10.25 12.59 3.60
N VAL A 59 -9.69 11.59 2.93
CA VAL A 59 -8.52 10.85 3.44
C VAL A 59 -7.25 11.69 3.24
N LEU A 60 -6.47 11.90 4.30
CA LEU A 60 -5.17 12.58 4.21
C LEU A 60 -4.11 11.62 3.73
N THR A 61 -3.36 12.04 2.72
CA THR A 61 -2.36 11.18 2.06
C THR A 61 -1.05 11.91 1.82
N LEU A 62 0.06 11.16 1.88
CA LEU A 62 1.34 11.53 1.31
C LEU A 62 1.42 10.93 -0.11
N VAL A 63 1.67 11.77 -1.10
CA VAL A 63 1.78 11.40 -2.51
C VAL A 63 3.26 11.32 -2.89
N TYR A 64 3.61 10.41 -3.79
CA TYR A 64 4.97 10.30 -4.34
C TYR A 64 4.97 10.69 -5.83
N GLU A 65 6.13 11.05 -6.37
CA GLU A 65 6.27 11.57 -7.74
C GLU A 65 5.84 10.58 -8.84
N GLY A 66 5.76 9.29 -8.54
CA GLY A 66 5.42 8.23 -9.49
C GLY A 66 6.05 6.91 -9.07
N PHE A 67 5.58 5.80 -9.62
CA PHE A 67 6.25 4.53 -9.38
C PHE A 67 7.56 4.47 -10.20
N PRO A 68 8.71 4.15 -9.59
CA PRO A 68 9.92 3.86 -10.35
C PRO A 68 9.75 2.57 -11.18
N PRO A 69 10.53 2.39 -12.26
CA PRO A 69 10.41 1.23 -13.14
C PRO A 69 10.42 -0.13 -12.42
N SER A 70 11.23 -0.29 -11.37
CA SER A 70 11.27 -1.52 -10.55
C SER A 70 9.91 -1.86 -9.91
N LEU A 71 9.18 -0.85 -9.41
CA LEU A 71 7.87 -1.08 -8.78
C LEU A 71 6.78 -1.30 -9.83
N ILE A 72 6.93 -0.73 -11.03
CA ILE A 72 6.07 -1.08 -12.18
C ILE A 72 6.29 -2.53 -12.60
N GLN A 73 7.54 -2.97 -12.74
CA GLN A 73 7.90 -4.35 -13.04
C GLN A 73 7.28 -5.32 -12.00
N ALA A 74 7.36 -4.99 -10.71
CA ALA A 74 6.73 -5.78 -9.65
C ALA A 74 5.21 -5.90 -9.85
N LYS A 75 4.52 -4.81 -10.21
CA LYS A 75 3.07 -4.80 -10.48
C LYS A 75 2.70 -5.68 -11.68
N GLU A 76 3.50 -5.64 -12.74
CA GLU A 76 3.32 -6.45 -13.95
C GLU A 76 3.54 -7.94 -13.68
N ILE A 77 4.57 -8.30 -12.91
CA ILE A 77 4.85 -9.68 -12.50
C ILE A 77 3.66 -10.24 -11.71
N MET A 78 3.15 -9.50 -10.72
CA MET A 78 1.99 -9.94 -9.95
C MET A 78 0.75 -10.09 -10.82
N SER A 79 0.50 -9.14 -11.73
CA SER A 79 -0.70 -9.15 -12.58
C SER A 79 -0.68 -10.26 -13.62
N SER A 80 0.50 -10.67 -14.10
CA SER A 80 0.67 -11.76 -15.06
C SER A 80 0.79 -13.14 -14.42
N SER A 81 1.28 -13.22 -13.17
CA SER A 81 1.58 -14.50 -12.51
C SER A 81 0.45 -15.05 -11.66
N ILE A 82 -0.52 -14.23 -11.26
CA ILE A 82 -1.60 -14.63 -10.36
C ILE A 82 -2.89 -14.84 -11.17
N PRO A 83 -3.39 -16.08 -11.28
CA PRO A 83 -4.63 -16.35 -12.01
C PRO A 83 -5.82 -15.69 -11.31
N ASN A 84 -6.78 -15.21 -12.10
CA ASN A 84 -8.04 -14.62 -11.61
C ASN A 84 -7.84 -13.40 -10.68
N LEU A 85 -6.71 -12.71 -10.76
CA LEU A 85 -6.47 -11.49 -10.01
C LEU A 85 -7.49 -10.40 -10.42
N LYS A 86 -8.21 -9.82 -9.46
CA LYS A 86 -9.17 -8.74 -9.74
C LYS A 86 -8.47 -7.58 -10.42
N LYS A 87 -9.19 -6.87 -11.30
CA LYS A 87 -8.71 -5.64 -11.93
C LYS A 87 -8.19 -4.65 -10.87
N GLU A 88 -7.10 -3.97 -11.20
CA GLU A 88 -6.50 -3.01 -10.29
C GLU A 88 -7.44 -1.83 -10.01
N ASN A 89 -7.60 -1.51 -8.72
CA ASN A 89 -8.35 -0.35 -8.26
C ASN A 89 -7.58 0.94 -8.54
N PHE A 90 -8.30 2.01 -8.85
CA PHE A 90 -7.69 3.31 -9.17
C PHE A 90 -6.72 3.82 -8.10
N GLY A 91 -7.02 3.57 -6.82
CA GLY A 91 -6.20 4.04 -5.70
C GLY A 91 -4.80 3.43 -5.57
N SER A 92 -4.49 2.31 -6.25
CA SER A 92 -3.14 1.73 -6.28
C SER A 92 -2.38 1.97 -7.59
N LYS A 93 -3.02 2.63 -8.57
CA LYS A 93 -2.40 2.94 -9.87
C LYS A 93 -1.33 4.04 -9.79
N TRP A 94 -1.34 4.81 -8.71
CA TRP A 94 -0.38 5.87 -8.44
C TRP A 94 0.11 5.72 -6.99
N PRO A 95 1.35 6.11 -6.70
CA PRO A 95 1.96 5.85 -5.40
C PRO A 95 1.47 6.86 -4.36
N LYS A 96 0.93 6.34 -3.26
CA LYS A 96 0.55 7.14 -2.09
C LYS A 96 0.52 6.32 -0.81
N SER A 97 0.55 7.01 0.31
CA SER A 97 0.33 6.47 1.64
C SER A 97 -0.81 7.19 2.33
N THR A 98 -1.77 6.43 2.87
CA THR A 98 -2.79 6.99 3.75
C THR A 98 -2.16 7.32 5.10
N LEU A 99 -2.33 8.57 5.55
CA LEU A 99 -1.84 9.05 6.85
C LEU A 99 -2.96 9.06 7.89
N ALA A 100 -4.13 9.57 7.49
CA ALA A 100 -5.29 9.69 8.36
C ALA A 100 -6.59 9.58 7.56
N ALA A 101 -7.66 9.19 8.24
CA ALA A 101 -9.01 9.18 7.71
C ALA A 101 -9.95 9.92 8.66
N VAL A 102 -11.02 10.47 8.09
CA VAL A 102 -12.07 11.16 8.85
C VAL A 102 -12.77 10.16 9.78
N PHE A 103 -13.06 10.56 11.01
CA PHE A 103 -13.90 9.76 11.91
C PHE A 103 -15.30 9.56 11.33
N ASP A 104 -15.91 8.41 11.57
CA ASP A 104 -17.24 8.08 11.05
C ASP A 104 -18.34 9.04 11.51
N THR A 105 -18.15 9.68 12.67
CA THR A 105 -19.08 10.64 13.27
C THR A 105 -18.77 12.10 12.93
N ALA A 106 -17.70 12.38 12.18
CA ALA A 106 -17.35 13.76 11.85
C ALA A 106 -18.40 14.36 10.89
N PRO A 107 -18.78 15.64 11.08
CA PRO A 107 -19.71 16.31 10.17
C PRO A 107 -19.08 16.45 8.77
N GLU A 108 -19.92 16.72 7.77
CA GLU A 108 -19.43 17.10 6.44
C GLU A 108 -18.49 18.30 6.51
N MET A 109 -17.51 18.31 5.62
CA MET A 109 -16.60 19.43 5.47
C MET A 109 -17.29 20.56 4.71
N THR A 110 -17.17 21.78 5.20
CA THR A 110 -17.58 22.98 4.47
C THR A 110 -16.51 23.41 3.48
N LEU A 111 -16.86 24.24 2.49
CA LEU A 111 -15.87 24.79 1.55
C LEU A 111 -14.79 25.60 2.28
N ALA A 112 -15.17 26.39 3.29
CA ALA A 112 -14.22 27.18 4.07
C ALA A 112 -13.23 26.30 4.86
N GLU A 113 -13.71 25.20 5.45
CA GLU A 113 -12.83 24.20 6.08
C GLU A 113 -11.91 23.52 5.05
N LEU A 114 -12.44 23.16 3.88
CA LEU A 114 -11.63 22.51 2.84
C LEU A 114 -10.52 23.44 2.33
N THR A 115 -10.81 24.73 2.17
CA THR A 115 -9.80 25.74 1.82
C THR A 115 -8.70 25.80 2.88
N ARG A 116 -9.05 25.88 4.17
CA ARG A 116 -8.05 25.91 5.25
C ARG A 116 -7.20 24.63 5.30
N LEU A 117 -7.83 23.46 5.10
CA LEU A 117 -7.11 22.20 5.01
C LEU A 117 -6.16 22.16 3.81
N LYS A 118 -6.58 22.74 2.67
CA LYS A 118 -5.71 22.90 1.50
C LYS A 118 -4.51 23.78 1.81
N ASP A 119 -4.70 24.91 2.47
CA ASP A 119 -3.60 25.81 2.84
C ASP A 119 -2.57 25.10 3.73
N ILE A 120 -3.03 24.27 4.67
CA ILE A 120 -2.16 23.42 5.49
C ILE A 120 -1.42 22.41 4.59
N CYS A 121 -2.12 21.66 3.74
CA CYS A 121 -1.50 20.69 2.83
C CYS A 121 -0.44 21.35 1.93
N ASP A 122 -0.75 22.51 1.33
CA ASP A 122 0.16 23.25 0.46
C ASP A 122 1.40 23.72 1.23
N THR A 123 1.22 24.28 2.44
CA THR A 123 2.32 24.75 3.30
C THR A 123 3.32 23.65 3.60
N TYR A 124 2.84 22.47 4.01
CA TYR A 124 3.72 21.35 4.32
C TYR A 124 4.24 20.64 3.07
N SER A 125 3.50 20.67 1.95
CA SER A 125 3.99 20.19 0.65
C SER A 125 5.17 21.02 0.15
N GLN A 126 5.10 22.34 0.28
CA GLN A 126 6.22 23.23 -0.06
C GLN A 126 7.46 22.87 0.75
N ARG A 127 7.34 22.51 2.03
CA ARG A 127 8.48 22.09 2.84
C ARG A 127 9.10 20.76 2.39
N ILE A 128 8.27 19.80 1.99
CA ILE A 128 8.74 18.55 1.37
C ILE A 128 9.55 18.88 0.11
N GLN A 129 9.03 19.77 -0.74
CA GLN A 129 9.65 20.16 -2.01
C GLN A 129 10.87 21.08 -1.82
N SER A 130 10.88 21.98 -0.84
CA SER A 130 12.04 22.83 -0.53
C SER A 130 13.18 22.03 0.06
N GLY A 131 12.89 20.97 0.82
CA GLY A 131 13.88 19.95 1.16
C GLY A 131 14.46 19.25 -0.08
N ASN A 132 13.77 19.29 -1.22
CA ASN A 132 14.25 18.77 -2.50
C ASN A 132 14.98 19.80 -3.37
N ASN A 133 14.81 21.10 -3.10
CA ASN A 133 15.23 22.20 -4.00
C ASN A 133 16.31 23.13 -3.41
N GLN A 134 16.94 22.81 -2.28
CA GLN A 134 18.05 23.64 -1.78
C GLN A 134 19.31 23.48 -2.64
N GLU A 135 19.46 24.36 -3.64
CA GLU A 135 20.65 24.55 -4.49
C GLU A 135 21.87 25.13 -3.75
N GLU A 136 21.73 25.50 -2.47
CA GLU A 136 22.85 26.01 -1.65
C GLU A 136 23.16 25.11 -0.44
N LYS A 137 23.69 23.90 -0.68
CA LYS A 137 24.64 23.28 0.24
C LYS A 137 25.47 22.21 -0.45
N ALA A 138 26.58 22.66 -1.01
CA ALA A 138 27.71 21.79 -1.33
C ALA A 138 28.22 21.13 -0.03
N LYS A 139 27.72 19.93 0.30
CA LYS A 139 28.56 18.75 0.60
C LYS A 139 27.85 17.53 1.18
N THR A 140 26.58 17.57 1.60
CA THR A 140 25.88 16.38 2.11
C THR A 140 24.37 16.58 2.06
N ASP A 141 23.68 15.63 1.44
CA ASP A 141 22.25 15.31 1.56
C ASP A 141 21.28 15.93 0.54
N SER A 142 21.10 15.12 -0.50
CA SER A 142 20.08 15.03 -1.54
C SER A 142 18.64 15.34 -1.10
N ALA A 143 17.82 15.70 -2.08
CA ALA A 143 16.35 15.66 -2.01
C ALA A 143 15.84 14.48 -1.18
N ILE A 144 14.80 14.72 -0.38
CA ILE A 144 14.17 13.71 0.47
C ILE A 144 13.79 12.53 -0.43
N SER A 145 14.38 11.38 -0.16
CA SER A 145 14.22 10.15 -0.92
C SER A 145 14.13 8.99 0.06
N MET A 146 13.29 8.01 -0.26
CA MET A 146 13.17 6.78 0.52
C MET A 146 13.66 5.61 -0.32
N ASP A 147 14.71 4.96 0.15
CA ASP A 147 15.24 3.77 -0.48
C ASP A 147 14.33 2.57 -0.21
N ILE A 148 13.94 1.91 -1.29
CA ILE A 148 13.12 0.71 -1.28
C ILE A 148 14.03 -0.47 -1.60
N GLY A 149 14.52 -1.13 -0.55
CA GLY A 149 15.28 -2.37 -0.63
C GLY A 149 14.43 -3.63 -0.49
N LYS A 150 13.14 -3.49 -0.16
CA LYS A 150 12.22 -4.61 0.06
C LYS A 150 10.80 -4.26 -0.35
N ILE A 151 10.06 -5.25 -0.84
CA ILE A 151 8.61 -5.22 -0.98
C ILE A 151 8.01 -6.34 -0.14
N SER A 152 6.83 -6.10 0.42
CA SER A 152 6.18 -7.02 1.35
C SER A 152 4.88 -7.52 0.75
N VAL A 153 4.73 -8.83 0.73
CA VAL A 153 3.45 -9.48 0.45
C VAL A 153 2.81 -9.83 1.79
N VAL A 154 1.61 -9.32 2.05
CA VAL A 154 0.97 -9.42 3.36
C VAL A 154 -0.44 -9.97 3.28
N GLU A 155 -0.80 -10.80 4.25
CA GLU A 155 -2.17 -11.11 4.63
C GLU A 155 -2.51 -10.28 5.87
N TYR A 156 -3.66 -9.61 5.87
CA TYR A 156 -4.01 -8.62 6.91
C TYR A 156 -5.40 -8.88 7.49
N ASP A 157 -5.66 -8.33 8.68
CA ASP A 157 -6.97 -8.33 9.34
C ASP A 157 -7.69 -6.98 9.29
N CYS A 158 -7.01 -5.94 8.81
CA CYS A 158 -7.62 -4.63 8.54
C CYS A 158 -6.87 -3.90 7.43
N ARG A 159 -7.58 -3.05 6.67
CA ARG A 159 -7.03 -2.36 5.49
C ARG A 159 -5.95 -1.33 5.81
N SER A 160 -5.83 -0.87 7.06
CA SER A 160 -4.74 -0.01 7.51
C SER A 160 -3.38 -0.71 7.63
N LEU A 161 -3.38 -2.06 7.58
CA LEU A 161 -2.21 -2.90 7.85
C LEU A 161 -1.62 -2.74 9.26
N GLU A 162 -2.39 -2.18 10.20
CA GLU A 162 -2.03 -2.11 11.63
C GLU A 162 -2.08 -3.50 12.31
N LYS A 163 -2.83 -4.44 11.70
CA LYS A 163 -2.97 -5.84 12.12
C LYS A 163 -2.68 -6.76 10.92
N LEU A 164 -1.55 -7.46 10.99
CA LEU A 164 -1.11 -8.41 9.96
C LEU A 164 -1.32 -9.83 10.47
N GLN A 165 -1.81 -10.71 9.59
CA GLN A 165 -1.85 -12.15 9.83
C GLN A 165 -0.52 -12.79 9.44
N SER A 166 0.00 -12.43 8.26
CA SER A 166 1.26 -12.91 7.75
C SER A 166 1.95 -11.84 6.89
N ARG A 167 3.28 -11.93 6.80
CA ARG A 167 4.11 -11.03 6.02
C ARG A 167 5.31 -11.79 5.48
N VAL A 168 5.53 -11.67 4.17
CA VAL A 168 6.73 -12.18 3.50
C VAL A 168 7.43 -11.01 2.84
N ASP A 169 8.66 -10.73 3.27
CA ASP A 169 9.48 -9.68 2.70
C ASP A 169 10.34 -10.25 1.56
N VAL A 170 10.23 -9.64 0.39
CA VAL A 170 11.02 -9.93 -0.80
C VAL A 170 12.06 -8.83 -0.94
N SER A 171 13.34 -9.21 -0.84
CA SER A 171 14.46 -8.28 -1.03
C SER A 171 14.60 -7.91 -2.50
N LEU A 172 14.82 -6.63 -2.77
CA LEU A 172 15.15 -6.11 -4.08
C LEU A 172 16.67 -6.14 -4.28
N ALA A 173 17.11 -6.35 -5.51
CA ALA A 173 18.51 -6.54 -5.84
C ALA A 173 19.29 -5.21 -5.79
N CYS A 174 20.33 -5.15 -4.97
CA CYS A 174 21.24 -4.01 -4.93
C CYS A 174 22.26 -4.13 -6.07
N HIS A 175 22.06 -3.39 -7.16
CA HIS A 175 22.93 -3.47 -8.35
C HIS A 175 24.03 -2.39 -8.41
N GLY A 176 24.29 -1.66 -7.32
CA GLY A 176 25.35 -0.63 -7.28
C GLY A 176 25.15 0.55 -8.24
N HIS A 177 23.99 0.64 -8.90
CA HIS A 177 23.60 1.76 -9.75
C HIS A 177 22.63 2.66 -8.99
N SER A 178 22.70 3.96 -9.23
CA SER A 178 21.73 4.92 -8.69
C SER A 178 20.32 4.53 -9.13
N PRO A 179 19.35 4.45 -8.20
CA PRO A 179 17.99 4.06 -8.53
C PRO A 179 17.37 5.06 -9.50
N ALA A 180 16.81 4.56 -10.61
CA ALA A 180 16.11 5.39 -11.58
C ALA A 180 14.80 5.93 -10.97
N GLY A 181 14.53 7.22 -11.16
CA GLY A 181 13.26 7.84 -10.78
C GLY A 181 12.08 7.37 -11.64
N PRO A 182 10.86 7.84 -11.34
CA PRO A 182 9.68 7.52 -12.13
C PRO A 182 9.76 8.10 -13.55
N SER A 183 9.17 7.39 -14.52
CA SER A 183 9.04 7.88 -15.90
C SER A 183 8.08 9.06 -15.98
N ASP A 184 8.18 9.83 -17.08
CA ASP A 184 7.29 10.96 -17.36
C ASP A 184 5.81 10.55 -17.38
N GLU A 185 5.51 9.33 -17.85
CA GLU A 185 4.15 8.77 -17.83
C GLU A 185 3.64 8.59 -16.40
N GLN A 186 4.47 8.05 -15.50
CA GLN A 186 4.10 7.87 -14.10
C GLN A 186 3.92 9.22 -13.39
N GLN A 187 4.78 10.18 -13.69
CA GLN A 187 4.64 11.55 -13.18
C GLN A 187 3.35 12.21 -13.69
N ALA A 188 3.01 12.03 -14.97
CA ALA A 188 1.78 12.55 -15.56
C ALA A 188 0.52 11.96 -14.92
N ILE A 189 0.53 10.65 -14.57
CA ILE A 189 -0.57 10.02 -13.82
C ILE A 189 -0.74 10.70 -12.46
N VAL A 190 0.35 10.88 -11.71
CA VAL A 190 0.30 11.54 -10.39
C VAL A 190 -0.22 12.98 -10.55
N GLN A 191 0.31 13.73 -11.51
CA GLN A 191 -0.10 15.10 -11.76
C GLN A 191 -1.59 15.20 -12.11
N SER A 192 -2.12 14.26 -12.91
CA SER A 192 -3.55 14.24 -13.26
C SER A 192 -4.45 14.13 -12.03
N VAL A 193 -4.06 13.31 -11.04
CA VAL A 193 -4.81 13.11 -9.80
C VAL A 193 -4.69 14.32 -8.88
N VAL A 194 -3.47 14.84 -8.71
CA VAL A 194 -3.22 16.02 -7.87
C VAL A 194 -3.90 17.27 -8.45
N ASN A 195 -4.00 17.37 -9.77
CA ASN A 195 -4.65 18.50 -10.44
C ASN A 195 -6.15 18.59 -10.16
N GLU A 196 -6.84 17.45 -9.97
CA GLU A 196 -8.27 17.46 -9.62
C GLU A 196 -8.55 18.27 -8.34
N TRP A 197 -7.61 18.24 -7.40
CA TRP A 197 -7.67 18.95 -6.12
C TRP A 197 -7.29 20.42 -6.24
N SER A 198 -6.36 20.77 -7.12
CA SER A 198 -5.79 22.12 -7.18
C SER A 198 -6.65 23.13 -7.94
N THR A 199 -7.55 22.69 -8.82
CA THR A 199 -8.22 23.60 -9.78
C THR A 199 -9.49 24.24 -9.22
N ASP A 200 -10.39 23.48 -8.61
CA ASP A 200 -11.68 23.98 -8.14
C ASP A 200 -12.18 23.19 -6.92
N LEU A 201 -11.97 23.78 -5.74
CA LEU A 201 -12.37 23.17 -4.47
C LEU A 201 -13.88 23.03 -4.32
N SER A 202 -14.68 23.91 -4.93
CA SER A 202 -16.14 23.82 -4.87
C SER A 202 -16.63 22.57 -5.58
N ASN A 203 -16.08 22.30 -6.77
CA ASN A 203 -16.36 21.08 -7.52
C ASN A 203 -15.73 19.82 -6.91
N TYR A 204 -14.64 19.96 -6.15
CA TYR A 204 -14.00 18.84 -5.47
C TYR A 204 -14.67 18.45 -4.15
N LEU A 205 -15.29 19.40 -3.45
CA LEU A 205 -15.90 19.20 -2.13
C LEU A 205 -16.88 18.00 -2.05
N PRO A 206 -17.77 17.76 -3.04
CA PRO A 206 -18.63 16.58 -3.02
C PRO A 206 -17.86 15.25 -2.98
N LYS A 207 -16.67 15.17 -3.61
CA LYS A 207 -15.82 13.97 -3.58
C LYS A 207 -15.19 13.76 -2.19
N VAL A 208 -14.87 14.84 -1.48
CA VAL A 208 -14.34 14.82 -0.10
C VAL A 208 -15.42 14.38 0.88
N ASN A 209 -16.64 14.87 0.71
CA ASN A 209 -17.77 14.52 1.59
C ASN A 209 -18.45 13.20 1.23
N ALA A 210 -18.16 12.63 0.05
CA ALA A 210 -18.72 11.36 -0.39
C ALA A 210 -18.59 10.27 0.69
N PRO A 211 -19.59 9.40 0.84
CA PRO A 211 -19.56 8.32 1.81
C PRO A 211 -18.49 7.27 1.44
N GLY A 212 -17.98 6.57 2.46
CA GLY A 212 -16.94 5.55 2.31
C GLY A 212 -15.59 5.97 2.87
N SER A 213 -14.63 5.04 2.90
CA SER A 213 -13.23 5.26 3.32
C SER A 213 -13.03 6.09 4.61
N ARG A 214 -13.99 6.06 5.53
CA ARG A 214 -13.88 6.62 6.88
C ARG A 214 -13.00 5.72 7.74
N MET A 215 -12.63 6.17 8.94
CA MET A 215 -11.72 5.43 9.81
C MET A 215 -12.15 3.97 10.05
N THR A 216 -13.44 3.70 10.27
CA THR A 216 -13.93 2.32 10.41
C THR A 216 -13.60 1.46 9.19
N SER A 217 -13.63 1.99 7.97
CA SER A 217 -13.27 1.25 6.75
C SER A 217 -11.83 0.73 6.75
N TYR A 218 -10.93 1.38 7.49
CA TYR A 218 -9.52 1.01 7.61
C TYR A 218 -9.25 0.04 8.76
N ARG A 219 -9.96 0.16 9.88
CA ARG A 219 -9.70 -0.60 11.12
C ARG A 219 -10.71 -1.71 11.42
N GLN A 220 -11.84 -1.75 10.73
CA GLN A 220 -12.79 -2.84 10.88
C GLN A 220 -12.15 -4.18 10.49
N PRO A 221 -12.51 -5.28 11.17
CA PRO A 221 -12.05 -6.61 10.80
C PRO A 221 -12.40 -6.92 9.34
N MET A 222 -11.38 -7.13 8.52
CA MET A 222 -11.49 -7.56 7.14
C MET A 222 -10.20 -8.24 6.72
N SER A 223 -10.31 -9.52 6.36
CA SER A 223 -9.18 -10.26 5.82
C SER A 223 -8.97 -9.96 4.33
N GLY A 224 -7.71 -9.88 3.93
CA GLY A 224 -7.33 -9.70 2.54
C GLY A 224 -5.83 -9.86 2.34
N ALA A 225 -5.41 -9.76 1.09
CA ALA A 225 -4.01 -9.89 0.70
C ALA A 225 -3.57 -8.71 -0.18
N THR A 226 -2.36 -8.19 0.04
CA THR A 226 -1.82 -7.09 -0.76
C THR A 226 -0.30 -7.16 -0.84
N CYS A 227 0.26 -6.60 -1.91
CA CYS A 227 1.68 -6.31 -2.02
C CYS A 227 1.89 -4.80 -1.82
N VAL A 228 2.83 -4.47 -0.95
CA VAL A 228 3.13 -3.10 -0.52
C VAL A 228 4.62 -2.89 -0.40
N THR A 229 5.04 -1.64 -0.31
CA THR A 229 6.31 -1.30 0.34
C THR A 229 6.00 -0.56 1.64
N PHE A 230 6.46 -1.09 2.77
CA PHE A 230 6.44 -0.32 4.03
C PHE A 230 7.52 0.75 3.95
N LEU A 231 7.23 1.91 4.54
CA LEU A 231 8.05 3.09 4.33
C LEU A 231 8.86 3.42 5.58
N GLU A 232 10.17 3.40 5.42
CA GLU A 232 11.11 3.87 6.42
C GLU A 232 11.36 5.35 6.17
N MET A 233 10.51 6.19 6.75
CA MET A 233 10.56 7.64 6.58
C MET A 233 11.85 8.22 7.17
N PRO A 234 12.65 9.00 6.40
CA PRO A 234 13.76 9.77 6.93
C PRO A 234 13.29 10.73 8.03
N GLU A 235 14.17 11.03 8.99
CA GLU A 235 13.80 11.87 10.13
C GLU A 235 13.30 13.27 9.72
N SER A 236 13.88 13.85 8.66
CA SER A 236 13.45 15.12 8.09
C SER A 236 11.99 15.08 7.61
N LEU A 237 11.61 14.02 6.90
CA LEU A 237 10.23 13.84 6.44
C LEU A 237 9.29 13.53 7.61
N ARG A 238 9.72 12.70 8.57
CA ARG A 238 8.95 12.39 9.78
C ARG A 238 8.60 13.66 10.55
N GLN A 239 9.58 14.55 10.76
CA GLN A 239 9.37 15.82 11.44
C GLN A 239 8.33 16.70 10.72
N ILE A 240 8.41 16.80 9.39
CA ILE A 240 7.41 17.51 8.58
C ILE A 240 6.01 16.91 8.77
N LEU A 241 5.88 15.58 8.77
CA LEU A 241 4.59 14.90 8.95
C LEU A 241 4.02 15.04 10.36
N VAL A 242 4.87 15.07 11.40
CA VAL A 242 4.46 15.34 12.78
C VAL A 242 3.89 16.76 12.91
N GLU A 243 4.58 17.75 12.36
CA GLU A 243 4.11 19.14 12.39
C GLU A 243 2.84 19.33 11.54
N PHE A 244 2.75 18.67 10.38
CA PHE A 244 1.53 18.62 9.58
C PHE A 244 0.36 18.06 10.39
N ARG A 245 0.58 16.96 11.11
CA ARG A 245 -0.42 16.37 12.00
C ARG A 245 -0.88 17.35 13.08
N ILE A 246 0.06 18.02 13.75
CA ILE A 246 -0.25 19.01 14.78
C ILE A 246 -1.10 20.14 14.19
N ALA A 247 -0.74 20.67 13.03
CA ALA A 247 -1.50 21.74 12.39
C ALA A 247 -2.93 21.30 12.03
N VAL A 248 -3.10 20.09 11.49
CA VAL A 248 -4.43 19.52 11.20
C VAL A 248 -5.24 19.31 12.48
N ASP A 249 -4.64 18.74 13.52
CA ASP A 249 -5.35 18.44 14.78
C ASP A 249 -5.76 19.73 15.53
N LEU A 250 -4.98 20.82 15.39
CA LEU A 250 -5.32 22.14 15.93
C LEU A 250 -6.47 22.81 15.15
N GLU A 251 -6.43 22.75 13.83
CA GLU A 251 -7.46 23.37 12.97
C GLU A 251 -8.77 22.57 12.96
N PHE A 252 -8.68 21.24 13.05
CA PHE A 252 -9.83 20.32 12.96
C PHE A 252 -9.88 19.34 14.13
N PRO A 253 -10.07 19.84 15.38
CA PRO A 253 -9.99 19.01 16.57
C PRO A 253 -11.01 17.88 16.52
N GLY A 254 -10.51 16.64 16.67
CA GLY A 254 -11.35 15.43 16.69
C GLY A 254 -11.97 15.05 15.34
N ARG A 255 -11.56 15.66 14.22
CA ARG A 255 -12.06 15.30 12.87
C ARG A 255 -11.34 14.09 12.28
N TYR A 256 -10.05 13.97 12.53
CA TYR A 256 -9.17 12.96 11.93
C TYR A 256 -8.68 11.92 12.93
N SER A 257 -8.58 10.69 12.46
CA SER A 257 -7.86 9.63 13.14
C SER A 257 -6.66 9.22 12.30
N TRP A 258 -5.48 9.22 12.92
CA TRP A 258 -4.21 8.92 12.27
C TRP A 258 -3.93 7.42 12.32
N LEU A 259 -3.41 6.87 11.22
CA LEU A 259 -2.90 5.51 11.18
C LEU A 259 -1.57 5.42 11.92
N ALA A 260 -1.27 4.27 12.51
CA ALA A 260 0.01 4.06 13.17
C ALA A 260 1.18 4.20 12.18
N GLU A 261 2.24 4.92 12.58
CA GLU A 261 3.40 5.18 11.71
C GLU A 261 4.05 3.88 11.19
N LYS A 262 4.12 2.85 12.04
CA LYS A 262 4.63 1.52 11.68
C LYS A 262 3.85 0.82 10.56
N SER A 263 2.63 1.27 10.28
CA SER A 263 1.78 0.71 9.23
C SER A 263 1.73 1.60 8.00
N TRP A 264 2.49 2.70 7.93
CA TRP A 264 2.59 3.50 6.70
C TRP A 264 3.24 2.68 5.60
N HIS A 265 2.54 2.63 4.47
CA HIS A 265 2.92 1.83 3.31
C HIS A 265 2.46 2.50 2.03
N CYS A 266 3.12 2.16 0.92
CA CYS A 266 2.63 2.43 -0.42
C CYS A 266 2.14 1.12 -1.02
N THR A 267 0.86 1.06 -1.38
CA THR A 267 0.28 -0.14 -1.98
C THR A 267 0.71 -0.28 -3.43
N LEU A 268 1.31 -1.42 -3.76
CA LEU A 268 1.67 -1.76 -5.14
C LEU A 268 0.50 -2.44 -5.84
N ARG A 269 -0.09 -3.47 -5.20
CA ARG A 269 -1.16 -4.26 -5.82
C ARG A 269 -1.98 -5.02 -4.78
N SER A 270 -3.30 -4.84 -4.76
CA SER A 270 -4.19 -5.79 -4.07
C SER A 270 -4.11 -7.15 -4.77
N LEU A 271 -4.04 -8.21 -3.95
CA LEU A 271 -3.94 -9.61 -4.36
C LEU A 271 -5.28 -10.35 -4.30
N ASP A 272 -6.39 -9.61 -4.20
CA ASP A 272 -7.73 -10.19 -4.18
C ASP A 272 -8.04 -10.90 -5.51
N THR A 273 -8.42 -12.17 -5.45
CA THR A 273 -8.83 -12.95 -6.62
C THR A 273 -10.36 -12.97 -6.75
N THR A 274 -10.87 -13.07 -7.97
CA THR A 274 -12.27 -13.44 -8.17
C THR A 274 -12.41 -14.92 -7.86
N THR A 275 -13.26 -15.30 -6.91
CA THR A 275 -13.67 -16.70 -6.78
C THR A 275 -14.26 -17.11 -8.12
N ALA A 276 -13.67 -18.12 -8.77
CA ALA A 276 -14.30 -18.74 -9.92
C ALA A 276 -15.69 -19.20 -9.45
N SER A 277 -16.75 -18.64 -10.04
CA SER A 277 -18.09 -19.17 -9.89
C SER A 277 -18.00 -20.66 -10.27
N ARG A 278 -18.13 -21.54 -9.28
CA ARG A 278 -18.25 -22.97 -9.53
C ARG A 278 -19.57 -23.27 -10.22
#